data_AF-A0A5J5EXK1-F1
#
_entry.id   AF-A0A5J5EXK1-F1
#
_cell.length_a   1.000
_cell.length_b   1.000
_cell.length_c   1.000
_cell.angle_alpha   90.00
_cell.angle_beta   90.00
_cell.angle_gamma   90.00
#
_symmetry.space_group_name_H-M   'P 1'
#
loop_
_entity.id
_entity.type
_entity.pdbx_description
1 polymer ?
#
loop_
_entity_poly.entity_id
_entity_poly.type
_entity_poly.pdbx_seq_one_letter_code
_entity_poly.pdbx_strand_id
1 'polypeptide(L)'
;MAEAIQNGAVYWITSKASPNLRLELSNGDPSNGTQAQGWQQMTDYAFYNQMWLVELVDGGYWTFRNLRSGTCLDLNGGNPGNGTKVQGWVAMDNNYNQHWAIIQLGGAYWKIKNRGTGTVIDLSGGGNSNGTKIQGWQDMANNPNQAWLFTRMTRTPTQIQALLAQNPRVAPVQFPSYADANYLNLPINLWNLIYAESMIAQNFHWRSEIFDCDDFAFTLKAAVAKHGNDWVRADGTAILCGFMFGRKPNGAHAYNWCLTDSLNQVTFIEPQNGTWSVDAFGYQAYFGVF
;
A
#
# COMPACT_ATOMS: atom_id res chain seq x y z
N MET A 1 -5.86 -1.92 21.22
CA MET A 1 -5.10 -3.14 20.83
C MET A 1 -4.66 -2.98 19.39
N ALA A 2 -3.51 -3.54 18.97
CA ALA A 2 -3.12 -3.55 17.56
C ALA A 2 -4.17 -4.31 16.72
N GLU A 3 -4.43 -3.85 15.50
CA GLU A 3 -5.16 -4.67 14.52
C GLU A 3 -4.32 -5.91 14.19
N ALA A 4 -4.99 -7.06 14.03
CA ALA A 4 -4.32 -8.27 13.56
C ALA A 4 -3.74 -8.07 12.15
N ILE A 5 -2.58 -8.69 11.91
CA ILE A 5 -1.99 -8.73 10.57
C ILE A 5 -2.88 -9.58 9.65
N GLN A 6 -3.17 -9.07 8.47
CA GLN A 6 -4.06 -9.68 7.50
C GLN A 6 -3.28 -10.25 6.33
N ASN A 7 -3.63 -11.46 5.92
CA ASN A 7 -3.07 -12.09 4.75
C ASN A 7 -3.32 -11.28 3.48
N GLY A 8 -2.29 -11.13 2.65
CA GLY A 8 -2.34 -10.41 1.38
C GLY A 8 -2.53 -8.90 1.55
N ALA A 9 -2.37 -8.35 2.76
CA ALA A 9 -2.45 -6.91 2.97
C ALA A 9 -1.08 -6.26 2.81
N VAL A 10 -1.07 -4.98 2.42
CA VAL A 10 0.16 -4.19 2.25
C VAL A 10 0.34 -3.30 3.47
N TYR A 11 1.57 -3.20 3.94
CA TYR A 11 1.93 -2.44 5.12
C TYR A 11 3.08 -1.47 4.89
N TRP A 12 2.99 -0.29 5.49
CA TRP A 12 4.17 0.41 5.99
C TRP A 12 4.61 -0.23 7.29
N ILE A 13 5.91 -0.39 7.47
CA ILE A 13 6.51 -0.99 8.66
C ILE A 13 7.46 0.05 9.26
N THR A 14 7.02 0.72 10.32
CA THR A 14 7.71 1.87 10.95
C THR A 14 8.49 1.42 12.18
N SER A 15 9.71 1.90 12.36
CA SER A 15 10.52 1.59 13.54
C SER A 15 9.98 2.24 14.80
N LYS A 16 9.93 1.50 15.92
CA LYS A 16 9.65 2.09 17.24
C LYS A 16 10.81 2.95 17.75
N ALA A 17 12.06 2.52 17.51
CA ALA A 17 13.24 3.26 17.95
C ALA A 17 13.39 4.60 17.22
N SER A 18 13.02 4.63 15.93
CA SER A 18 13.07 5.82 15.08
C SER A 18 11.77 5.96 14.30
N PRO A 19 10.72 6.59 14.88
CA PRO A 19 9.39 6.71 14.26
C PRO A 19 9.37 7.41 12.89
N ASN A 20 10.44 8.13 12.56
CA ASN A 20 10.61 8.80 11.27
C ASN A 20 11.03 7.81 10.16
N LEU A 21 11.55 6.63 10.52
CA LEU A 21 12.10 5.66 9.58
C LEU A 21 11.17 4.45 9.40
N ARG A 22 11.12 3.99 8.16
CA ARG A 22 10.39 2.80 7.72
C ARG A 22 11.33 1.79 7.12
N LEU A 23 10.93 0.51 7.19
CA LEU A 23 11.58 -0.55 6.45
C LEU A 23 11.42 -0.28 4.95
N GLU A 24 12.54 0.00 4.31
CA GLU A 24 12.66 0.28 2.88
C GLU A 24 13.61 -0.74 2.27
N LEU A 25 13.30 -1.17 1.04
CA LEU A 25 14.26 -1.88 0.22
C LEU A 25 14.97 -0.85 -0.67
N SER A 26 16.30 -0.74 -0.56
CA SER A 26 17.07 0.36 -1.13
C SER A 26 16.73 0.66 -2.59
N ASN A 27 16.18 1.84 -2.84
CA ASN A 27 15.75 2.33 -4.16
C ASN A 27 14.70 1.44 -4.87
N GLY A 28 14.12 0.47 -4.17
CA GLY A 28 13.24 -0.54 -4.76
C GLY A 28 13.95 -1.41 -5.82
N ASP A 29 15.27 -1.56 -5.73
CA ASP A 29 16.07 -2.28 -6.71
C ASP A 29 15.73 -3.79 -6.70
N PRO A 30 15.31 -4.39 -7.83
CA PRO A 30 14.93 -5.80 -7.94
C PRO A 30 16.12 -6.78 -7.90
N SER A 31 17.35 -6.28 -7.84
CA SER A 31 18.54 -7.13 -7.80
C SER A 31 18.61 -7.97 -6.53
N ASN A 32 19.03 -9.23 -6.67
CA ASN A 32 19.31 -10.08 -5.52
C ASN A 32 20.40 -9.45 -4.64
N GLY A 33 20.13 -9.36 -3.35
CA GLY A 33 21.04 -8.75 -2.40
C GLY A 33 20.87 -7.25 -2.23
N THR A 34 19.85 -6.61 -2.82
CA THR A 34 19.51 -5.22 -2.49
C THR A 34 19.33 -5.05 -0.98
N GLN A 35 19.97 -4.06 -0.37
CA GLN A 35 19.94 -3.89 1.09
C GLN A 35 18.56 -3.41 1.58
N ALA A 36 18.06 -4.01 2.66
CA ALA A 36 17.00 -3.42 3.46
C ALA A 36 17.59 -2.36 4.42
N GLN A 37 16.92 -1.21 4.53
CA GLN A 37 17.37 -0.07 5.32
C GLN A 37 16.20 0.68 5.94
N GLY A 38 16.50 1.50 6.95
CA GLY A 38 15.59 2.49 7.49
C GLY A 38 15.65 3.74 6.64
N TRP A 39 14.50 4.20 6.14
CA TRP A 39 14.40 5.42 5.36
C TRP A 39 13.17 6.23 5.74
N GLN A 40 13.28 7.56 5.68
CA GLN A 40 12.16 8.45 5.96
C GLN A 40 10.96 8.19 5.04
N GLN A 41 9.75 8.55 5.48
CA GLN A 41 8.56 8.47 4.63
C GLN A 41 8.80 9.09 3.25
N MET A 42 8.61 8.30 2.19
CA MET A 42 8.60 8.80 0.80
C MET A 42 7.20 9.31 0.44
N THR A 43 7.15 10.44 -0.29
CA THR A 43 5.91 11.12 -0.73
C THR A 43 5.81 11.24 -2.25
N ASP A 44 6.72 10.60 -2.97
CA ASP A 44 6.70 10.43 -4.43
C ASP A 44 6.52 8.93 -4.74
N TYR A 45 6.75 8.53 -5.99
CA TYR A 45 6.60 7.14 -6.40
C TYR A 45 7.62 6.18 -5.77
N ALA A 46 8.69 6.68 -5.12
CA ALA A 46 9.54 5.83 -4.31
C ALA A 46 8.81 5.29 -3.05
N PHE A 47 7.60 5.79 -2.74
CA PHE A 47 6.66 5.20 -1.79
C PHE A 47 6.57 3.66 -1.88
N TYR A 48 6.56 3.09 -3.08
CA TYR A 48 6.46 1.64 -3.28
C TYR A 48 7.69 0.87 -2.77
N ASN A 49 8.84 1.53 -2.61
CA ASN A 49 10.05 0.94 -2.02
C ASN A 49 9.85 0.61 -0.53
N GLN A 50 8.86 1.23 0.11
CA GLN A 50 8.52 1.08 1.53
C GLN A 50 7.25 0.25 1.75
N MET A 51 6.64 -0.26 0.68
CA MET A 51 5.42 -1.05 0.72
C MET A 51 5.74 -2.53 0.71
N TRP A 52 5.24 -3.24 1.72
CA TRP A 52 5.43 -4.68 1.86
C TRP A 52 4.09 -5.39 1.82
N LEU A 53 3.87 -6.19 0.78
CA LEU A 53 2.81 -7.18 0.72
C LEU A 53 3.16 -8.34 1.66
N VAL A 54 2.28 -8.62 2.63
CA VAL A 54 2.51 -9.61 3.68
C VAL A 54 1.60 -10.81 3.45
N GLU A 55 2.17 -11.96 3.14
CA GLU A 55 1.45 -13.16 2.71
C GLU A 55 1.73 -14.32 3.66
N LEU A 56 0.66 -15.04 4.05
CA LEU A 56 0.77 -16.28 4.82
C LEU A 56 1.42 -17.37 3.96
N VAL A 57 2.37 -18.07 4.56
CA VAL A 57 2.94 -19.31 4.03
C VAL A 57 2.71 -20.47 5.02
N ASP A 58 3.23 -21.64 4.68
CA ASP A 58 3.09 -22.85 5.47
C ASP A 58 3.50 -22.67 6.94
N GLY A 59 2.82 -23.38 7.84
CA GLY A 59 3.17 -23.39 9.26
C GLY A 59 2.90 -22.08 10.02
N GLY A 60 2.11 -21.16 9.45
CA GLY A 60 1.75 -19.88 10.10
C GLY A 60 2.84 -18.80 10.04
N TYR A 61 3.81 -18.98 9.13
CA TYR A 61 4.83 -17.98 8.82
C TYR A 61 4.35 -17.04 7.71
N TRP A 62 5.17 -16.01 7.45
CA TRP A 62 4.85 -14.94 6.52
C TRP A 62 6.02 -14.63 5.60
N THR A 63 5.74 -14.26 4.36
CA THR A 63 6.68 -13.57 3.48
C THR A 63 6.36 -12.08 3.45
N PHE A 64 7.37 -11.28 3.11
CA PHE A 64 7.27 -9.83 2.95
C PHE A 64 7.78 -9.49 1.56
N ARG A 65 6.88 -9.28 0.60
CA ARG A 65 7.25 -8.94 -0.78
C ARG A 65 7.20 -7.44 -0.98
N ASN A 66 8.29 -6.84 -1.43
CA ASN A 66 8.33 -5.42 -1.72
C ASN A 66 7.54 -5.10 -2.99
N LEU A 67 6.64 -4.10 -2.94
CA LEU A 67 5.79 -3.78 -4.10
C LEU A 67 6.59 -3.26 -5.30
N ARG A 68 7.62 -2.43 -5.08
CA ARG A 68 8.42 -1.87 -6.18
C ARG A 68 9.28 -2.92 -6.85
N SER A 69 9.95 -3.77 -6.08
CA SER A 69 10.98 -4.68 -6.61
C SER A 69 10.43 -6.05 -6.99
N GLY A 70 9.34 -6.49 -6.36
CA GLY A 70 8.80 -7.85 -6.48
C GLY A 70 9.58 -8.91 -5.69
N THR A 71 10.69 -8.55 -5.03
CA THR A 71 11.52 -9.46 -4.25
C THR A 71 11.03 -9.58 -2.80
N CYS A 72 11.33 -10.70 -2.15
CA CYS A 72 11.03 -10.95 -0.74
C CYS A 72 12.13 -10.42 0.19
N LEU A 73 11.74 -10.05 1.41
CA LEU A 73 12.63 -9.78 2.53
C LEU A 73 13.33 -11.09 2.94
N ASP A 74 14.65 -11.11 2.87
CA ASP A 74 15.51 -12.29 3.01
C ASP A 74 16.61 -12.02 4.05
N LEU A 75 16.82 -12.97 4.96
CA LEU A 75 17.98 -12.98 5.84
C LEU A 75 19.15 -13.65 5.12
N ASN A 76 20.19 -12.87 4.79
CA ASN A 76 21.25 -13.32 3.89
C ASN A 76 21.89 -14.65 4.32
N GLY A 77 21.71 -15.66 3.47
CA GLY A 77 22.24 -17.01 3.67
C GLY A 77 21.70 -17.75 4.90
N GLY A 78 20.64 -17.25 5.56
CA GLY A 78 20.11 -17.86 6.78
C GLY A 78 21.11 -17.82 7.93
N ASN A 79 21.98 -16.81 7.98
CA ASN A 79 23.03 -16.73 9.00
C ASN A 79 22.45 -16.22 10.34
N PRO A 80 22.59 -16.97 11.46
CA PRO A 80 22.10 -16.55 12.77
C PRO A 80 23.00 -15.52 13.46
N GLY A 81 24.13 -15.14 12.85
CA GLY A 81 25.06 -14.17 13.41
C GLY A 81 24.44 -12.76 13.53
N ASN A 82 24.76 -12.07 14.61
CA ASN A 82 24.37 -10.68 14.81
C ASN A 82 24.94 -9.79 13.70
N GLY A 83 24.10 -8.92 13.16
CA GLY A 83 24.47 -8.02 12.08
C GLY A 83 24.36 -8.63 10.69
N THR A 84 23.80 -9.85 10.57
CA THR A 84 23.52 -10.47 9.27
C THR A 84 22.68 -9.53 8.42
N LYS A 85 23.07 -9.37 7.15
CA LYS A 85 22.38 -8.49 6.21
C LYS A 85 20.95 -8.98 5.98
N VAL A 86 20.00 -8.07 6.05
CA VAL A 86 18.64 -8.28 5.53
C VAL A 86 18.58 -7.63 4.15
N GLN A 87 18.02 -8.35 3.19
CA GLN A 87 18.09 -8.00 1.77
C GLN A 87 16.80 -8.31 1.02
N GLY A 88 16.68 -7.78 -0.19
CA GLY A 88 15.74 -8.25 -1.20
C GLY A 88 16.33 -9.45 -1.93
N TRP A 89 15.54 -10.50 -2.09
CA TRP A 89 15.91 -11.65 -2.90
C TRP A 89 14.67 -12.19 -3.63
N VAL A 90 14.84 -12.68 -4.85
CA VAL A 90 13.74 -13.28 -5.63
C VAL A 90 12.98 -14.30 -4.77
N ALA A 91 11.65 -14.29 -4.86
CA ALA A 91 10.81 -15.19 -4.10
C ALA A 91 11.18 -16.64 -4.42
N MET A 92 11.42 -17.44 -3.37
CA MET A 92 11.78 -18.85 -3.50
C MET A 92 10.90 -19.68 -2.58
N ASP A 93 10.24 -20.69 -3.14
CA ASP A 93 9.46 -21.64 -2.37
C ASP A 93 10.34 -22.40 -1.37
N ASN A 94 9.81 -22.62 -0.16
CA ASN A 94 10.49 -23.34 0.92
C ASN A 94 11.84 -22.73 1.37
N ASN A 95 12.08 -21.44 1.10
CA ASN A 95 13.26 -20.74 1.59
C ASN A 95 13.00 -20.09 2.96
N TYR A 96 13.44 -20.76 4.04
CA TYR A 96 13.24 -20.28 5.41
C TYR A 96 13.93 -18.93 5.71
N ASN A 97 14.85 -18.47 4.86
CA ASN A 97 15.45 -17.13 4.97
C ASN A 97 14.42 -16.03 4.68
N GLN A 98 13.37 -16.35 3.92
CA GLN A 98 12.29 -15.46 3.53
C GLN A 98 11.01 -15.66 4.35
N HIS A 99 11.02 -16.61 5.30
CA HIS A 99 9.88 -16.94 6.13
C HIS A 99 10.06 -16.31 7.52
N TRP A 100 9.03 -15.60 7.97
CA TRP A 100 9.10 -14.78 9.18
C TRP A 100 7.87 -15.02 10.05
N ALA A 101 8.07 -15.16 11.35
CA ALA A 101 6.99 -15.07 12.34
C ALA A 101 6.77 -13.61 12.71
N ILE A 102 5.51 -13.20 12.84
CA ILE A 102 5.12 -11.86 13.30
C ILE A 102 4.54 -11.99 14.70
N ILE A 103 5.25 -11.44 15.69
CA ILE A 103 4.99 -11.69 17.12
C ILE A 103 4.58 -10.37 17.78
N GLN A 104 3.41 -10.32 18.42
CA GLN A 104 2.94 -9.12 19.11
C GLN A 104 3.75 -8.89 20.40
N LEU A 105 4.26 -7.67 20.59
CA LEU A 105 5.05 -7.29 21.78
C LEU A 105 4.21 -6.62 22.88
N GLY A 106 2.96 -6.26 22.57
CA GLY A 106 2.08 -5.43 23.40
C GLY A 106 1.83 -4.05 22.78
N GLY A 107 0.66 -3.47 23.07
CA GLY A 107 0.23 -2.21 22.45
C GLY A 107 0.03 -2.36 20.94
N ALA A 108 0.69 -1.51 20.14
CA ALA A 108 0.61 -1.46 18.68
C ALA A 108 1.82 -2.10 17.95
N TYR A 109 2.80 -2.63 18.70
CA TYR A 109 4.11 -3.02 18.15
C TYR A 109 4.28 -4.54 18.02
N TRP A 110 5.05 -4.91 17.01
CA TRP A 110 5.33 -6.28 16.61
C TRP A 110 6.83 -6.51 16.44
N LYS A 111 7.23 -7.78 16.47
CA LYS A 111 8.58 -8.26 16.14
C LYS A 111 8.50 -9.18 14.92
N ILE A 112 9.53 -9.13 14.08
CA ILE A 112 9.61 -9.92 12.85
C ILE A 112 10.80 -10.88 13.02
N LYS A 113 10.51 -12.18 13.19
CA LYS A 113 11.48 -13.21 13.57
C LYS A 113 11.68 -14.21 12.44
N ASN A 114 12.91 -14.41 11.99
CA ASN A 114 13.19 -15.37 10.93
C ASN A 114 12.89 -16.81 11.38
N ARG A 115 12.26 -17.61 10.51
CA ARG A 115 11.88 -19.01 10.77
C ARG A 115 13.07 -19.91 11.03
N GLY A 116 14.12 -19.80 10.22
CA GLY A 116 15.27 -20.70 10.26
C GLY A 116 16.23 -20.40 11.40
N THR A 117 16.52 -19.12 11.65
CA THR A 117 17.58 -18.73 12.58
C THR A 117 17.07 -18.31 13.96
N GLY A 118 15.81 -17.90 14.07
CA GLY A 118 15.28 -17.28 15.28
C GLY A 118 15.82 -15.87 15.57
N THR A 119 16.66 -15.29 14.70
CA THR A 119 17.03 -13.87 14.78
C THR A 119 15.89 -12.98 14.29
N VAL A 120 15.89 -11.71 14.69
CA VAL A 120 14.81 -10.77 14.40
C VAL A 120 15.32 -9.58 13.59
N ILE A 121 14.41 -8.94 12.83
CA ILE A 121 14.67 -7.68 12.14
C ILE A 121 14.97 -6.59 13.18
N ASP A 122 16.15 -5.99 13.08
CA ASP A 122 16.69 -4.97 13.97
C ASP A 122 17.14 -3.75 13.17
N LEU A 123 16.71 -2.56 13.60
CA LEU A 123 17.25 -1.30 13.11
C LEU A 123 18.58 -1.03 13.82
N SER A 124 19.69 -1.15 13.09
CA SER A 124 21.04 -1.15 13.68
C SER A 124 21.27 0.06 14.59
N GLY A 125 21.52 -0.23 15.87
CA GLY A 125 21.81 0.78 16.91
C GLY A 125 20.66 1.74 17.20
N GLY A 126 19.46 1.52 16.66
CA GLY A 126 18.35 2.45 16.75
C GLY A 126 18.61 3.74 15.97
N GLY A 127 19.43 3.68 14.91
CA GLY A 127 19.79 4.86 14.12
C GLY A 127 18.55 5.56 13.55
N ASN A 128 18.66 6.87 13.31
CA ASN A 128 17.55 7.74 12.88
C ASN A 128 17.80 8.43 11.54
N SER A 129 18.87 8.05 10.85
CA SER A 129 19.26 8.61 9.56
C SER A 129 18.78 7.72 8.41
N ASN A 130 18.51 8.33 7.25
CA ASN A 130 18.27 7.59 6.02
C ASN A 130 19.44 6.65 5.72
N GLY A 131 19.12 5.41 5.35
CA GLY A 131 20.11 4.37 5.08
C GLY A 131 20.60 3.61 6.32
N THR A 132 20.01 3.86 7.50
CA THR A 132 20.32 3.07 8.70
C THR A 132 20.09 1.59 8.39
N LYS A 133 21.09 0.74 8.60
CA LYS A 133 21.03 -0.67 8.23
C LYS A 133 19.91 -1.42 8.95
N ILE A 134 19.18 -2.24 8.20
CA ILE A 134 18.34 -3.31 8.76
C ILE A 134 19.13 -4.60 8.76
N GLN A 135 19.10 -5.31 9.89
CA GLN A 135 19.92 -6.49 10.10
C GLN A 135 19.18 -7.57 10.89
N GLY A 136 19.64 -8.82 10.75
CA GLY A 136 19.31 -9.89 11.68
C GLY A 136 20.09 -9.70 12.97
N TRP A 137 19.40 -9.79 14.10
CA TRP A 137 20.01 -9.73 15.42
C TRP A 137 19.35 -10.73 16.36
N GLN A 138 20.10 -11.19 17.36
CA GLN A 138 19.54 -12.02 18.43
C GLN A 138 18.29 -11.37 19.04
N ASP A 139 17.31 -12.20 19.39
CA ASP A 139 16.04 -11.78 19.93
C ASP A 139 16.20 -11.22 21.35
N MET A 140 16.08 -9.90 21.51
CA MET A 140 16.28 -9.21 22.77
C MET A 140 14.94 -8.74 23.35
N ALA A 141 14.74 -8.97 24.65
CA ALA A 141 13.59 -8.46 25.38
C ALA A 141 13.65 -6.92 25.49
N ASN A 142 12.50 -6.25 25.33
CA ASN A 142 12.34 -4.81 25.49
C ASN A 142 13.25 -3.92 24.62
N ASN A 143 13.83 -4.44 23.54
CA ASN A 143 14.66 -3.66 22.63
C ASN A 143 13.80 -2.92 21.58
N PRO A 144 13.74 -1.56 21.59
CA PRO A 144 12.93 -0.80 20.64
C PRO A 144 13.43 -0.92 19.19
N ASN A 145 14.69 -1.30 18.97
CA ASN A 145 15.26 -1.49 17.63
C ASN A 145 14.61 -2.67 16.88
N GLN A 146 14.00 -3.60 17.63
CA GLN A 146 13.38 -4.83 17.14
C GLN A 146 11.84 -4.77 17.19
N ALA A 147 11.30 -3.57 17.43
CA ALA A 147 9.87 -3.33 17.55
C ALA A 147 9.39 -2.45 16.40
N TRP A 148 8.35 -2.92 15.71
CA TRP A 148 7.85 -2.36 14.46
C TRP A 148 6.35 -2.10 14.54
N LEU A 149 5.92 -0.93 14.07
CA LEU A 149 4.52 -0.58 13.89
C LEU A 149 4.11 -0.91 12.46
N PHE A 150 3.07 -1.73 12.32
CA PHE A 150 2.48 -2.08 11.03
C PHE A 150 1.29 -1.17 10.75
N THR A 151 1.41 -0.30 9.75
CA THR A 151 0.31 0.54 9.27
C THR A 151 -0.25 -0.07 7.99
N ARG A 152 -1.48 -0.59 8.06
CA ARG A 152 -2.14 -1.23 6.92
C ARG A 152 -2.52 -0.18 5.86
N MET A 153 -2.07 -0.39 4.63
CA MET A 153 -2.27 0.48 3.47
C MET A 153 -3.32 -0.06 2.49
N THR A 154 -3.94 -1.19 2.81
CA THR A 154 -5.00 -1.79 2.00
C THR A 154 -6.34 -1.88 2.73
N ARG A 155 -7.39 -2.13 1.94
CA ARG A 155 -8.71 -2.58 2.42
C ARG A 155 -9.21 -3.75 1.58
N THR A 156 -9.96 -4.65 2.21
CA THR A 156 -10.69 -5.72 1.50
C THR A 156 -11.88 -5.12 0.75
N PRO A 157 -12.41 -5.81 -0.28
CA PRO A 157 -13.64 -5.39 -0.95
C PRO A 157 -14.80 -5.14 0.04
N THR A 158 -15.01 -6.05 1.00
CA THR A 158 -16.06 -5.92 2.03
C THR A 158 -15.88 -4.67 2.91
N GLN A 159 -14.64 -4.34 3.28
CA GLN A 159 -14.36 -3.12 4.05
C GLN A 159 -14.65 -1.86 3.23
N ILE A 160 -14.32 -1.86 1.94
CA ILE A 160 -14.61 -0.75 1.03
C ILE A 160 -16.13 -0.58 0.87
N GLN A 161 -16.89 -1.66 0.69
CA GLN A 161 -18.35 -1.62 0.65
C GLN A 161 -18.94 -1.01 1.92
N ALA A 162 -18.42 -1.38 3.10
CA ALA A 162 -18.88 -0.81 4.36
C ALA A 162 -18.61 0.70 4.46
N LEU A 163 -17.49 1.18 3.91
CA LEU A 163 -17.17 2.61 3.87
C LEU A 163 -18.04 3.37 2.86
N LEU A 164 -18.32 2.77 1.70
CA LEU A 164 -19.25 3.32 0.70
C LEU A 164 -20.65 3.47 1.29
N ALA A 165 -21.14 2.46 2.01
CA ALA A 165 -22.45 2.49 2.66
C ALA A 165 -22.59 3.53 3.79
N GLN A 166 -21.47 4.06 4.32
CA GLN A 166 -21.49 5.14 5.31
C GLN A 166 -21.63 6.53 4.67
N ASN A 167 -21.35 6.67 3.38
CA ASN A 167 -21.47 7.96 2.70
C ASN A 167 -22.92 8.15 2.22
N PRO A 168 -23.65 9.19 2.69
CA PRO A 168 -25.06 9.41 2.34
C PRO A 168 -25.28 9.67 0.84
N ARG A 169 -24.23 10.10 0.12
CA ARG A 169 -24.26 10.31 -1.33
C ARG A 169 -24.07 9.04 -2.14
N VAL A 170 -23.63 7.97 -1.50
CA VAL A 170 -23.40 6.66 -2.13
C VAL A 170 -24.45 5.65 -1.69
N ALA A 171 -24.80 5.66 -0.41
CA ALA A 171 -25.80 4.75 0.14
C ALA A 171 -27.17 4.91 -0.55
N PRO A 172 -27.91 3.81 -0.75
CA PRO A 172 -27.58 2.42 -0.41
C PRO A 172 -26.94 1.63 -1.58
N VAL A 173 -26.37 2.30 -2.60
CA VAL A 173 -25.92 1.62 -3.82
C VAL A 173 -24.77 0.64 -3.51
N GLN A 174 -24.90 -0.58 -4.00
CA GLN A 174 -23.86 -1.60 -3.95
C GLN A 174 -23.06 -1.55 -5.26
N PHE A 175 -21.75 -1.39 -5.16
CA PHE A 175 -20.87 -1.37 -6.35
C PHE A 175 -20.19 -2.71 -6.53
N PRO A 176 -20.27 -3.38 -7.69
CA PRO A 176 -19.45 -4.55 -7.94
C PRO A 176 -17.95 -4.23 -7.75
N SER A 177 -17.20 -5.21 -7.27
CA SER A 177 -15.73 -5.20 -7.23
C SER A 177 -15.20 -6.33 -8.09
N TYR A 178 -14.17 -6.07 -8.89
CA TYR A 178 -13.61 -7.10 -9.79
C TYR A 178 -12.59 -8.03 -9.13
N ALA A 179 -12.00 -7.62 -7.99
CA ALA A 179 -10.88 -8.34 -7.39
C ALA A 179 -11.28 -9.13 -6.14
N ASP A 180 -10.76 -10.36 -6.04
CA ASP A 180 -10.68 -11.15 -4.80
C ASP A 180 -9.51 -10.68 -3.89
N ALA A 181 -8.73 -9.70 -4.34
CA ALA A 181 -7.53 -9.21 -3.67
C ALA A 181 -7.78 -7.94 -2.83
N ASN A 182 -6.88 -7.66 -1.89
CA ASN A 182 -6.87 -6.41 -1.14
C ASN A 182 -6.47 -5.23 -2.04
N TYR A 183 -7.19 -4.12 -1.92
CA TYR A 183 -6.91 -2.91 -2.69
C TYR A 183 -5.97 -1.98 -1.91
N LEU A 184 -4.83 -1.62 -2.51
CA LEU A 184 -3.90 -0.60 -2.03
C LEU A 184 -4.54 0.78 -2.22
N ASN A 185 -4.67 1.55 -1.14
CA ASN A 185 -5.06 2.94 -1.22
C ASN A 185 -3.80 3.80 -1.40
N LEU A 186 -3.72 4.53 -2.51
CA LEU A 186 -2.66 5.51 -2.70
C LEU A 186 -2.95 6.77 -1.88
N PRO A 187 -1.93 7.37 -1.25
CA PRO A 187 -2.05 8.70 -0.67
C PRO A 187 -2.49 9.76 -1.69
N ILE A 188 -3.24 10.77 -1.26
CA ILE A 188 -3.81 11.81 -2.14
C ILE A 188 -2.73 12.57 -2.93
N ASN A 189 -1.54 12.77 -2.37
CA ASN A 189 -0.41 13.36 -3.09
C ASN A 189 0.03 12.50 -4.30
N LEU A 190 0.02 11.17 -4.20
CA LEU A 190 0.35 10.30 -5.34
C LEU A 190 -0.76 10.32 -6.40
N TRP A 191 -2.02 10.38 -5.98
CA TRP A 191 -3.13 10.62 -6.90
C TRP A 191 -2.95 11.92 -7.69
N ASN A 192 -2.57 13.01 -7.02
CA ASN A 192 -2.34 14.30 -7.67
C ASN A 192 -1.16 14.23 -8.66
N LEU A 193 -0.10 13.48 -8.34
CA LEU A 193 1.01 13.24 -9.27
C LEU A 193 0.54 12.45 -10.50
N ILE A 194 -0.16 11.33 -10.31
CA ILE A 194 -0.70 10.52 -11.42
C ILE A 194 -1.63 11.36 -12.29
N TYR A 195 -2.52 12.15 -11.68
CA TYR A 195 -3.41 13.05 -12.40
C TYR A 195 -2.64 14.09 -13.22
N ALA A 196 -1.63 14.74 -12.63
CA ALA A 196 -0.81 15.72 -13.34
C ALA A 196 -0.04 15.09 -14.52
N GLU A 197 0.59 13.94 -14.32
CA GLU A 197 1.36 13.23 -15.35
C GLU A 197 0.48 12.62 -16.45
N SER A 198 -0.78 12.32 -16.14
CA SER A 198 -1.75 11.83 -17.14
C SER A 198 -2.12 12.88 -18.18
N MET A 199 -1.85 14.16 -17.91
CA MET A 199 -2.18 15.30 -18.76
C MET A 199 -3.68 15.42 -19.10
N ILE A 200 -4.57 14.83 -18.29
CA ILE A 200 -6.01 14.77 -18.57
C ILE A 200 -6.61 16.18 -18.68
N ALA A 201 -6.30 17.08 -17.74
CA ALA A 201 -6.80 18.46 -17.75
C ALA A 201 -6.30 19.29 -18.94
N GLN A 202 -5.13 18.94 -19.47
CA GLN A 202 -4.43 19.72 -20.48
C GLN A 202 -4.77 19.25 -21.91
N ASN A 203 -4.83 17.94 -22.11
CA ASN A 203 -4.97 17.34 -23.44
C ASN A 203 -6.42 17.07 -23.83
N PHE A 204 -7.34 17.09 -22.87
CA PHE A 204 -8.74 16.79 -23.11
C PHE A 204 -9.62 17.96 -22.69
N HIS A 205 -10.69 18.16 -23.45
CA HIS A 205 -11.70 19.16 -23.19
C HIS A 205 -13.07 18.51 -23.26
N TRP A 206 -13.96 18.92 -22.38
CA TRP A 206 -15.34 18.44 -22.40
C TRP A 206 -15.97 18.75 -23.76
N ARG A 207 -16.52 17.71 -24.38
CA ARG A 207 -17.26 17.79 -25.62
C ARG A 207 -18.42 16.82 -25.50
N SER A 208 -19.64 17.34 -25.65
CA SER A 208 -20.88 16.55 -25.56
C SER A 208 -20.74 15.20 -26.26
N GLU A 209 -20.99 14.12 -25.52
CA GLU A 209 -20.96 12.71 -25.92
C GLU A 209 -19.60 12.15 -26.37
N ILE A 210 -18.85 12.87 -27.21
CA ILE A 210 -17.60 12.33 -27.80
C ILE A 210 -16.42 12.31 -26.82
N PHE A 211 -16.45 13.20 -25.82
CA PHE A 211 -15.51 13.22 -24.71
C PHE A 211 -16.14 13.95 -23.52
N ASP A 212 -17.06 13.28 -22.83
CA ASP A 212 -17.80 13.85 -21.72
C ASP A 212 -17.38 13.26 -20.35
N CYS A 213 -18.20 13.47 -19.32
CA CYS A 213 -17.83 13.14 -17.95
C CYS A 213 -17.39 11.68 -17.76
N ASP A 214 -18.04 10.73 -18.44
CA ASP A 214 -17.70 9.31 -18.31
C ASP A 214 -16.36 8.97 -18.97
N ASP A 215 -16.06 9.55 -20.13
CA ASP A 215 -14.76 9.43 -20.80
C ASP A 215 -13.61 9.93 -19.93
N PHE A 216 -13.79 11.09 -19.27
CA PHE A 216 -12.81 11.59 -18.30
C PHE A 216 -12.59 10.61 -17.15
N ALA A 217 -13.67 10.05 -16.59
CA ALA A 217 -13.59 9.13 -15.46
C ALA A 217 -12.95 7.78 -15.83
N PHE A 218 -13.21 7.26 -17.04
CA PHE A 218 -12.53 6.09 -17.58
C PHE A 218 -11.06 6.35 -17.87
N THR A 219 -10.74 7.52 -18.44
CA THR A 219 -9.36 7.92 -18.75
C THR A 219 -8.52 7.99 -17.48
N LEU A 220 -9.05 8.55 -16.38
CA LEU A 220 -8.35 8.56 -15.10
C LEU A 220 -8.17 7.15 -14.51
N LYS A 221 -9.19 6.29 -14.57
CA LYS A 221 -9.05 4.89 -14.12
C LYS A 221 -8.00 4.13 -14.91
N ALA A 222 -7.93 4.34 -16.22
CA ALA A 222 -6.89 3.77 -17.07
C ALA A 222 -5.49 4.31 -16.73
N ALA A 223 -5.35 5.61 -16.45
CA ALA A 223 -4.08 6.21 -16.04
C ALA A 223 -3.57 5.62 -14.71
N VAL A 224 -4.45 5.43 -13.72
CA VAL A 224 -4.08 4.79 -12.44
C VAL A 224 -3.70 3.32 -12.63
N ALA A 225 -4.43 2.58 -13.47
CA ALA A 225 -4.09 1.19 -13.77
C ALA A 225 -2.72 1.08 -14.47
N LYS A 226 -2.45 1.95 -15.46
CA LYS A 226 -1.16 2.03 -16.12
C LYS A 226 -0.03 2.37 -15.13
N HIS A 227 -0.26 3.35 -14.25
CA HIS A 227 0.69 3.69 -13.21
C HIS A 227 1.04 2.48 -12.33
N GLY A 228 0.04 1.70 -11.91
CA GLY A 228 0.26 0.47 -11.16
C GLY A 228 1.17 -0.52 -11.91
N ASN A 229 0.89 -0.77 -13.19
CA ASN A 229 1.72 -1.64 -14.04
C ASN A 229 3.17 -1.16 -14.16
N ASP A 230 3.39 0.15 -14.27
CA ASP A 230 4.74 0.72 -14.43
C ASP A 230 5.53 0.75 -13.11
N TRP A 231 4.83 0.88 -11.98
CA TRP A 231 5.46 1.14 -10.68
C TRP A 231 5.52 -0.04 -9.73
N VAL A 232 4.58 -0.98 -9.83
CA VAL A 232 4.45 -2.13 -8.93
C VAL A 232 4.83 -3.41 -9.68
N ARG A 233 5.83 -4.14 -9.18
CA ARG A 233 6.28 -5.44 -9.72
C ARG A 233 5.69 -6.63 -8.99
N ALA A 234 5.19 -6.44 -7.76
CA ALA A 234 4.53 -7.49 -7.01
C ALA A 234 3.07 -7.68 -7.48
N ASP A 235 2.68 -8.92 -7.74
CA ASP A 235 1.28 -9.30 -7.92
C ASP A 235 0.55 -9.45 -6.57
N GLY A 236 -0.75 -9.76 -6.60
CA GLY A 236 -1.54 -10.09 -5.41
C GLY A 236 -2.22 -8.90 -4.72
N THR A 237 -2.12 -7.70 -5.31
CA THR A 237 -2.87 -6.51 -4.87
C THR A 237 -3.29 -5.66 -6.08
N ALA A 238 -4.34 -4.86 -5.93
CA ALA A 238 -4.78 -3.89 -6.93
C ALA A 238 -4.72 -2.47 -6.35
N ILE A 239 -4.49 -1.45 -7.17
CA ILE A 239 -4.64 -0.06 -6.72
C ILE A 239 -6.13 0.31 -6.71
N LEU A 240 -6.62 0.83 -5.58
CA LEU A 240 -7.99 1.29 -5.48
C LEU A 240 -8.19 2.52 -6.38
N CYS A 241 -9.00 2.37 -7.42
CA CYS A 241 -9.51 3.48 -8.22
C CYS A 241 -10.95 3.17 -8.61
N GLY A 242 -11.88 3.76 -7.87
CA GLY A 242 -13.29 3.63 -8.14
C GLY A 242 -13.75 4.52 -9.28
N PHE A 243 -14.79 4.06 -9.96
CA PHE A 243 -15.57 4.79 -10.95
C PHE A 243 -17.01 4.91 -10.45
N MET A 244 -17.67 6.03 -10.73
CA MET A 244 -19.04 6.28 -10.26
C MET A 244 -19.83 7.14 -11.25
N PHE A 245 -21.10 6.81 -11.40
CA PHE A 245 -22.12 7.72 -11.92
C PHE A 245 -23.02 8.21 -10.80
N GLY A 246 -23.25 9.52 -10.78
CA GLY A 246 -24.17 10.18 -9.87
C GLY A 246 -25.14 11.11 -10.59
N ARG A 247 -26.22 11.49 -9.91
CA ARG A 247 -27.26 12.36 -10.45
C ARG A 247 -27.66 13.46 -9.46
N LYS A 248 -27.95 14.63 -10.01
CA LYS A 248 -28.64 15.76 -9.39
C LYS A 248 -29.91 16.06 -10.19
N PRO A 249 -30.82 16.93 -9.70
CA PRO A 249 -32.01 17.34 -10.45
C PRO A 249 -31.72 17.87 -11.87
N ASN A 250 -30.53 18.44 -12.08
CA ASN A 250 -30.14 19.08 -13.34
C ASN A 250 -29.24 18.21 -14.25
N GLY A 251 -28.92 16.96 -13.90
CA GLY A 251 -28.12 16.10 -14.76
C GLY A 251 -27.45 14.91 -14.06
N ALA A 252 -26.95 13.99 -14.89
CA ALA A 252 -26.03 12.95 -14.47
C ALA A 252 -24.57 13.42 -14.64
N HIS A 253 -23.66 12.80 -13.90
CA HIS A 253 -22.23 13.10 -13.96
C HIS A 253 -21.43 11.85 -13.59
N ALA A 254 -20.23 11.74 -14.13
CA ALA A 254 -19.29 10.66 -13.82
C ALA A 254 -18.02 11.21 -13.18
N TYR A 255 -17.48 10.47 -12.21
CA TYR A 255 -16.31 10.87 -11.44
C TYR A 255 -15.64 9.65 -10.81
N ASN A 256 -14.42 9.83 -10.31
CA ASN A 256 -13.67 8.76 -9.66
C ASN A 256 -13.66 8.93 -8.14
N TRP A 257 -13.25 7.88 -7.45
CA TRP A 257 -13.15 7.89 -6.00
C TRP A 257 -12.07 6.94 -5.48
N CYS A 258 -11.61 7.21 -4.27
CA CYS A 258 -10.73 6.35 -3.48
C CYS A 258 -11.06 6.51 -2.00
N LEU A 259 -10.15 6.12 -1.10
CA LEU A 259 -10.25 6.44 0.31
C LEU A 259 -9.33 7.61 0.68
N THR A 260 -9.66 8.31 1.75
CA THR A 260 -8.78 9.28 2.41
C THR A 260 -7.48 8.62 2.87
N ASP A 261 -6.44 9.40 3.18
CA ASP A 261 -5.13 8.90 3.67
C ASP A 261 -5.24 8.09 4.98
N SER A 262 -6.31 8.30 5.76
CA SER A 262 -6.64 7.50 6.96
C SER A 262 -7.35 6.17 6.66
N LEU A 263 -7.71 5.93 5.40
CA LEU A 263 -8.41 4.73 4.92
C LEU A 263 -9.73 4.44 5.67
N ASN A 264 -10.42 5.50 6.11
CA ASN A 264 -11.64 5.40 6.91
C ASN A 264 -12.84 6.18 6.32
N GLN A 265 -12.66 6.83 5.18
CA GLN A 265 -13.70 7.57 4.50
C GLN A 265 -13.47 7.54 2.99
N VAL A 266 -14.56 7.50 2.22
CA VAL A 266 -14.52 7.65 0.76
C VAL A 266 -14.34 9.11 0.40
N THR A 267 -13.50 9.38 -0.61
CA THR A 267 -13.27 10.71 -1.18
C THR A 267 -13.33 10.62 -2.70
N PHE A 268 -13.76 11.71 -3.34
CA PHE A 268 -14.09 11.78 -4.76
C PHE A 268 -13.17 12.77 -5.46
N ILE A 269 -12.79 12.45 -6.70
CA ILE A 269 -12.00 13.33 -7.56
C ILE A 269 -12.78 13.61 -8.84
N GLU A 270 -12.82 14.88 -9.23
CA GLU A 270 -13.36 15.35 -10.50
C GLU A 270 -12.27 15.19 -11.58
N PRO A 271 -12.36 14.20 -12.47
CA PRO A 271 -11.31 13.94 -13.45
C PRO A 271 -11.17 15.05 -14.51
N GLN A 272 -12.14 15.97 -14.63
CA GLN A 272 -12.02 17.10 -15.57
C GLN A 272 -11.07 18.20 -15.07
N ASN A 273 -10.90 18.35 -13.76
CA ASN A 273 -10.12 19.46 -13.19
C ASN A 273 -9.24 19.08 -11.98
N GLY A 274 -9.28 17.82 -11.53
CA GLY A 274 -8.45 17.31 -10.45
C GLY A 274 -8.88 17.77 -9.05
N THR A 275 -10.06 18.36 -8.90
CA THR A 275 -10.55 18.81 -7.59
C THR A 275 -11.09 17.63 -6.77
N TRP A 276 -10.96 17.74 -5.45
CA TRP A 276 -11.40 16.72 -4.50
C TRP A 276 -12.67 17.14 -3.76
N SER A 277 -13.50 16.17 -3.40
CA SER A 277 -14.70 16.34 -2.59
C SER A 277 -14.89 15.15 -1.66
N VAL A 278 -15.53 15.38 -0.50
CA VAL A 278 -16.00 14.31 0.40
C VAL A 278 -17.52 14.05 0.28
N ASP A 279 -18.22 14.89 -0.48
CA ASP A 279 -19.68 14.89 -0.63
C ASP A 279 -20.14 14.55 -2.05
N ALA A 280 -19.30 13.86 -2.82
CA ALA A 280 -19.54 13.48 -4.22
C ALA A 280 -19.93 14.67 -5.10
N PHE A 281 -19.37 15.85 -4.81
CA PHE A 281 -19.73 17.12 -5.44
C PHE A 281 -21.24 17.41 -5.37
N GLY A 282 -21.96 16.84 -4.42
CA GLY A 282 -23.42 16.92 -4.26
C GLY A 282 -24.24 15.98 -5.15
N TYR A 283 -23.64 15.08 -5.92
CA TYR A 283 -24.35 14.06 -6.71
C TYR A 283 -24.76 12.87 -5.85
N GLN A 284 -25.94 12.30 -6.10
CA GLN A 284 -26.34 11.02 -5.53
C GLN A 284 -25.91 9.90 -6.47
N ALA A 285 -25.03 9.01 -6.01
CA ALA A 285 -24.58 7.86 -6.79
C ALA A 285 -25.75 6.94 -7.15
N TYR A 286 -25.69 6.35 -8.34
CA TYR A 286 -26.64 5.31 -8.77
C TYR A 286 -25.95 4.13 -9.47
N PHE A 287 -24.68 4.27 -9.86
CA PHE A 287 -23.85 3.20 -10.40
C PHE A 287 -22.39 3.44 -10.05
N GLY A 288 -21.60 2.39 -9.97
CA GLY A 288 -20.17 2.49 -9.73
C GLY A 288 -19.52 1.11 -9.71
N VAL A 289 -18.21 1.09 -9.84
CA VAL A 289 -17.40 -0.12 -9.86
C VAL A 289 -15.99 0.19 -9.37
N PHE A 290 -15.32 -0.78 -8.75
CA PHE A 290 -13.93 -0.60 -8.33
C PHE A 290 -13.05 -1.83 -8.59
#